data_AF-A0A2K1XJ64-F1
#
_entry.id   AF-A0A2K1XJ64-F1
#
_cell.length_a   1.000
_cell.length_b   1.000
_cell.length_c   1.000
_cell.angle_alpha   90.00
_cell.angle_beta   90.00
_cell.angle_gamma   90.00
#
_symmetry.space_group_name_H-M   'P 1'
#
loop_
_entity.id
_entity.type
_entity.pdbx_description
1 polymer ?
#
loop_
_entity_poly.entity_id
_entity_poly.type
_entity_poly.pdbx_seq_one_letter_code
_entity_poly.pdbx_strand_id
1 'polypeptide(L)'
;MDLEFLHTLDVQILGAVAVAIVAIVIGAVFLFSYKKPKGCLDPENFKQFKLVKRVQLSHNVAKFTFALPTPTSVLGLPIGQHISCKFSSFLLFL
;
A
#
# COMPACT_ATOMS: atom_id res chain seq x y z
N MET A 1 55.17 1.33 22.31
CA MET A 1 54.57 2.17 21.25
C MET A 1 53.14 1.71 20.95
N ASP A 2 52.45 1.09 21.92
CA ASP A 2 51.31 0.20 21.65
C ASP A 2 49.99 0.75 22.19
N LEU A 3 50.04 1.66 23.17
CA LEU A 3 48.86 2.25 23.82
C LEU A 3 48.19 3.36 23.01
N GLU A 4 48.94 4.16 22.24
CA GLU A 4 48.38 5.25 21.42
C GLU A 4 47.69 4.73 20.15
N PHE A 5 48.13 3.59 19.63
CA PHE A 5 47.54 2.94 18.48
C PHE A 5 46.15 2.37 18.82
N LEU A 6 46.02 1.68 19.96
CA LEU A 6 44.73 1.12 20.41
C LEU A 6 43.67 2.21 20.66
N HIS A 7 44.07 3.34 21.27
CA HIS A 7 43.16 4.47 21.52
C HIS A 7 42.65 5.12 20.22
N THR A 8 43.51 5.20 19.19
CA THR A 8 43.13 5.73 17.87
C THR A 8 42.16 4.80 17.15
N LEU A 9 42.34 3.48 17.27
CA LEU A 9 41.44 2.48 16.70
C LEU A 9 40.06 2.48 17.38
N ASP A 10 39.99 2.61 18.71
CA ASP A 10 38.71 2.67 19.44
C ASP A 10 37.87 3.90 19.02
N VAL A 11 38.51 5.05 18.83
CA VAL A 11 37.83 6.27 18.37
C VAL A 11 37.31 6.11 16.93
N GLN A 12 38.08 5.46 16.06
CA GLN A 12 37.67 5.16 14.69
C GLN A 12 36.50 4.17 14.65
N ILE A 13 36.55 3.11 15.46
CA ILE A 13 35.49 2.09 15.55
C ILE A 13 34.22 2.71 16.14
N LEU A 14 34.33 3.52 17.19
CA LEU A 14 33.19 4.20 17.80
C LEU A 14 32.54 5.19 16.82
N GLY A 15 33.35 5.94 16.08
CA GLY A 15 32.88 6.83 15.01
C GLY A 15 32.18 6.06 13.89
N ALA A 16 32.76 4.95 13.43
CA ALA A 16 32.18 4.11 12.39
C ALA A 16 30.85 3.48 12.81
N VAL A 17 30.75 3.00 14.05
CA VAL A 17 29.50 2.45 14.62
C VAL A 17 28.43 3.52 14.73
N ALA A 18 28.78 4.73 15.19
CA ALA A 18 27.82 5.83 15.26
C ALA A 18 27.26 6.20 13.88
N VAL A 19 28.12 6.27 12.85
CA VAL A 19 27.69 6.55 11.46
C VAL A 19 26.81 5.43 10.92
N ALA A 20 27.15 4.16 11.18
CA ALA A 20 26.35 3.01 10.75
C ALA A 20 24.95 3.03 11.37
N ILE A 21 24.83 3.33 12.66
CA ILE A 21 23.54 3.44 13.35
C ILE A 21 22.70 4.57 12.74
N VAL A 22 23.28 5.73 12.50
CA VAL A 22 22.58 6.87 11.88
C VAL A 22 22.08 6.50 10.48
N ALA A 23 22.89 5.84 9.66
CA ALA A 23 22.48 5.39 8.33
C ALA A 23 21.30 4.40 8.37
N ILE A 24 21.30 3.45 9.32
CA ILE A 24 20.21 2.49 9.51
C ILE A 24 18.93 3.19 9.93
N VAL A 25 19.01 4.13 10.88
CA VAL A 25 17.84 4.89 11.37
C VAL A 25 17.22 5.72 10.25
N ILE A 26 18.05 6.44 9.48
CA ILE A 26 17.57 7.22 8.33
C ILE A 26 16.92 6.32 7.29
N GLY A 27 17.56 5.19 6.95
CA GLY A 27 17.02 4.21 6.02
C GLY A 27 15.67 3.64 6.46
N ALA A 28 15.52 3.33 7.76
CA ALA A 28 14.29 2.81 8.32
C ALA A 28 13.16 3.85 8.30
N VAL A 29 13.44 5.11 8.67
CA VAL A 29 12.47 6.21 8.62
C VAL A 29 12.03 6.47 7.19
N PHE A 30 12.97 6.49 6.24
CA PHE A 30 12.66 6.70 4.83
C PHE A 30 11.77 5.58 4.28
N LEU A 31 12.09 4.32 4.58
CA LEU A 31 11.24 3.18 4.20
C LEU A 31 9.84 3.24 4.81
N PHE A 32 9.72 3.70 6.07
CA PHE A 32 8.41 3.84 6.72
C PHE A 32 7.57 4.96 6.11
N SER A 33 8.17 6.11 5.78
CA SER A 33 7.48 7.23 5.12
C SER A 33 7.08 6.92 3.68
N TYR A 34 7.80 6.04 2.98
CA TYR A 34 7.47 5.65 1.60
C TYR A 34 6.32 4.63 1.50
N LYS A 35 5.78 4.15 2.61
CA LYS A 35 4.58 3.30 2.59
C LYS A 35 3.37 4.12 2.17
N LYS A 36 3.09 4.10 0.87
CA LYS A 36 1.91 4.71 0.27
C LYS A 36 0.63 4.23 0.97
N PRO A 37 -0.37 5.11 1.17
CA PRO A 37 -1.63 4.72 1.78
C PRO A 37 -2.26 3.60 0.95
N LYS A 38 -2.61 2.50 1.64
CA LYS A 38 -3.33 1.38 1.03
C LYS A 38 -4.68 1.93 0.55
N GLY A 39 -4.91 1.91 -0.76
CA GLY A 39 -6.21 2.25 -1.34
C GLY A 39 -7.30 1.32 -0.82
N CYS A 40 -8.57 1.67 -1.02
CA CYS A 40 -9.73 0.90 -0.56
C CYS A 40 -9.78 -0.55 -1.08
N LEU A 41 -8.98 -0.88 -2.10
CA LEU A 41 -8.76 -2.24 -2.57
C LEU A 41 -7.45 -2.78 -2.02
N ASP A 42 -7.57 -3.75 -1.12
CA ASP A 42 -6.44 -4.56 -0.71
C ASP A 42 -6.10 -5.55 -1.85
N PRO A 43 -4.86 -5.56 -2.38
CA PRO A 43 -4.48 -6.48 -3.45
C PRO A 43 -4.53 -7.95 -3.02
N GLU A 44 -4.46 -8.22 -1.72
CA GLU A 44 -4.54 -9.59 -1.16
C GLU A 44 -5.98 -10.07 -0.92
N ASN A 45 -6.95 -9.17 -0.77
CA ASN A 45 -8.31 -9.54 -0.38
C ASN A 45 -9.38 -8.84 -1.22
N PHE A 46 -10.20 -9.65 -1.89
CA PHE A 46 -11.36 -9.16 -2.61
C PHE A 46 -12.42 -8.67 -1.63
N LYS A 47 -12.69 -7.37 -1.66
CA LYS A 47 -13.77 -6.76 -0.87
C LYS A 47 -15.09 -6.87 -1.61
N GLN A 48 -16.13 -7.32 -0.92
CA GLN A 48 -17.47 -7.40 -1.50
C GLN A 48 -18.11 -6.01 -1.48
N PHE A 49 -18.60 -5.58 -2.65
CA PHE A 49 -19.36 -4.34 -2.78
C PHE A 49 -20.79 -4.66 -3.20
N LYS A 50 -21.76 -4.04 -2.52
CA LYS A 50 -23.17 -4.24 -2.83
C LYS A 50 -23.54 -3.51 -4.12
N LEU A 51 -24.21 -4.18 -5.05
CA LEU A 51 -24.78 -3.54 -6.22
C LEU A 51 -25.94 -2.64 -5.79
N VAL A 52 -25.82 -1.33 -6.05
CA VAL A 52 -26.84 -0.32 -5.71
C VAL A 52 -27.78 -0.13 -6.88
N LYS A 53 -27.23 -0.05 -8.10
CA LYS A 53 -28.00 0.27 -9.29
C LYS A 53 -27.44 -0.43 -10.51
N ARG A 54 -28.32 -1.00 -11.33
CA ARG A 54 -28.04 -1.45 -12.69
C ARG A 54 -28.85 -0.58 -13.65
N VAL A 55 -28.19 0.03 -14.61
CA VAL A 55 -28.83 0.81 -15.68
C VAL A 55 -28.44 0.20 -17.01
N GLN A 56 -29.43 -0.25 -17.78
CA GLN A 56 -29.19 -0.68 -19.15
C GLN A 56 -29.10 0.57 -20.02
N LEU A 57 -27.93 0.80 -20.63
CA LEU A 57 -27.70 1.96 -21.49
C LEU A 57 -28.01 1.63 -22.96
N SER A 58 -27.78 0.38 -23.37
CA SER A 58 -28.08 -0.09 -24.72
C SER A 58 -28.33 -1.60 -24.74
N HIS A 59 -28.47 -2.18 -25.94
CA HIS A 59 -28.59 -3.63 -26.14
C HIS A 59 -27.43 -4.43 -25.53
N ASN A 60 -26.20 -3.91 -25.58
CA ASN A 60 -24.99 -4.62 -25.15
C ASN A 60 -24.22 -3.94 -24.00
N VAL A 61 -24.69 -2.77 -23.53
CA VAL A 61 -23.98 -1.99 -22.51
C VAL A 61 -24.88 -1.76 -21.31
N ALA A 62 -24.36 -2.12 -20.14
CA ALA A 62 -24.98 -1.84 -18.86
C ALA A 62 -23.99 -1.13 -17.93
N LYS A 63 -24.49 -0.15 -17.18
CA LYS A 63 -23.76 0.55 -16.13
C LYS A 63 -24.18 -0.02 -14.78
N PHE A 64 -23.20 -0.48 -14.02
CA PHE A 64 -23.38 -0.99 -12.65
C PHE A 64 -22.77 0.00 -11.67
N THR A 65 -23.53 0.39 -10.66
CA THR A 65 -23.07 1.27 -9.57
C THR A 65 -23.01 0.46 -8.30
N PHE A 66 -21.82 0.37 -7.70
CA PHE A 66 -21.58 -0.36 -6.46
C PHE A 66 -21.41 0.63 -5.31
N ALA A 67 -21.99 0.32 -4.15
CA ALA A 67 -21.80 1.10 -2.94
C ALA A 67 -20.42 0.80 -2.36
N LEU A 68 -19.66 1.85 -2.08
CA LEU A 68 -18.46 1.73 -1.25
C LEU A 68 -18.87 1.50 0.22
N PRO A 69 -18.07 0.75 1.00
CA PRO A 69 -18.37 0.46 2.40
C PRO A 69 -18.42 1.71 3.28
N THR A 70 -17.72 2.78 2.88
CA THR A 70 -17.72 4.06 3.58
C THR A 70 -17.97 5.18 2.56
N PRO A 71 -18.93 6.10 2.80
CA PRO A 71 -19.30 7.15 1.85
C PRO A 71 -18.20 8.20 1.62
N THR A 72 -17.27 8.34 2.56
CA THR A 72 -16.11 9.24 2.47
C THR A 72 -14.89 8.58 1.84
N SER A 73 -14.89 7.26 1.68
CA SER A 73 -13.77 6.55 1.10
C SER A 73 -13.85 6.63 -0.42
N VAL A 74 -12.75 7.01 -1.05
CA VAL A 74 -12.57 6.87 -2.49
C VAL A 74 -11.96 5.51 -2.80
N LEU A 75 -12.22 4.98 -4.00
CA LEU A 75 -11.59 3.74 -4.46
C LEU A 75 -10.06 3.87 -4.50
N GLY A 76 -9.57 5.08 -4.79
CA GLY A 76 -8.17 5.45 -4.62
C GLY A 76 -7.21 4.72 -5.54
N LEU A 77 -7.65 4.29 -6.73
CA LEU A 77 -6.76 3.67 -7.71
C LEU A 77 -5.83 4.73 -8.34
N PRO A 78 -4.50 4.50 -8.35
CA PRO A 78 -3.59 5.29 -9.15
C PRO A 78 -3.97 5.25 -10.63
N ILE A 79 -3.66 6.33 -11.35
CA ILE A 79 -3.87 6.41 -12.79
C ILE A 79 -3.06 5.29 -13.49
N GLY A 80 -3.71 4.59 -14.42
CA GLY A 80 -3.13 3.45 -15.14
C GLY A 80 -3.34 2.08 -14.47
N GLN A 81 -3.96 2.01 -13.30
CA GLN A 81 -4.34 0.74 -12.67
C GLN A 81 -5.79 0.34 -13.00
N HIS A 82 -5.99 -0.97 -13.14
CA HIS A 82 -7.30 -1.58 -13.37
C HIS A 82 -7.72 -2.42 -12.15
N ILE A 83 -9.03 -2.65 -12.01
CA ILE A 83 -9.61 -3.51 -10.98
C ILE A 83 -9.84 -4.92 -11.54
N SER A 84 -9.61 -5.94 -10.71
CA SER A 84 -10.07 -7.30 -11.01
C SER A 84 -11.43 -7.51 -10.36
N CYS A 85 -12.45 -7.74 -11.18
CA CYS A 85 -13.80 -8.05 -10.71
C CYS A 85 -13.99 -9.56 -10.66
N LYS A 86 -14.44 -10.07 -9.52
CA LYS A 86 -14.93 -11.45 -9.38
C LYS A 86 -16.40 -11.42 -9.04
N PHE A 87 -17.20 -12.13 -9.82
CA PHE A 87 -18.61 -12.32 -9.54
C PHE A 87 -18.78 -13.73 -8.98
N SER A 88 -19.20 -13.82 -7.72
CA SER A 88 -19.72 -15.07 -7.20
C SER A 88 -21.16 -15.17 -7.68
N SER A 89 -21.43 -16.17 -8.52
CA SER A 89 -22.76 -16.43 -9.06
C SER A 89 -23.67 -16.87 -7.91
N PHE A 90 -24.35 -15.90 -7.30
CA PHE A 90 -25.49 -16.19 -6.43
C PHE A 90 -26.75 -15.82 -7.19
N LEU A 91 -27.24 -16.80 -7.93
CA LEU A 91 -28.61 -16.99 -8.42
C LEU A 91 -29.48 -15.71 -8.41
N LEU A 92 -29.33 -14.85 -9.41
CA LEU A 92 -30.27 -13.75 -9.65
C LEU A 92 -31.28 -14.22 -10.70
N PHE A 93 -32.14 -15.16 -10.28
CA PHE A 93 -33.49 -15.29 -10.84
C PHE A 93 -34.34 -14.20 -10.18
N LEU A 94 -34.48 -13.06 -10.85
CA LEU A 94 -35.62 -12.15 -10.72
C LEU A 94 -35.64 -11.19 -11.91
#